data_AF-A0A359LPZ4-F1
#
_entry.id   AF-A0A359LPZ4-F1
#
_cell.length_a   1.000
_cell.length_b   1.000
_cell.length_c   1.000
_cell.angle_alpha   90.00
_cell.angle_beta   90.00
_cell.angle_gamma   90.00
#
_symmetry.space_group_name_H-M   'P 1'
#
loop_
_entity.id
_entity.type
_entity.pdbx_description
1 polymer ?
#
loop_
_entity_poly.entity_id
_entity_poly.type
_entity_poly.pdbx_seq_one_letter_code
_entity_poly.pdbx_strand_id
1 'polypeptide(L)' 'MSFDLTRAVTDSDMAAISRAHGVYGLTRVKLLPTLDSIRIEYDASRLTEASVENALVRCGIPIKRRELQLGPSA' A
#
# COMPACT_ATOMS: atom_id res chain seq x y z
N MET A 1 -5.36 -6.36 4.21
CA MET A 1 -5.63 -4.90 4.29
C MET A 1 -5.79 -4.34 2.88
N SER A 2 -6.52 -3.25 2.69
CA SER A 2 -6.59 -2.53 1.40
C SER A 2 -6.21 -1.06 1.56
N PHE A 3 -5.59 -0.53 0.51
CA PHE A 3 -5.24 0.89 0.39
C PHE A 3 -5.85 1.43 -0.89
N ASP A 4 -6.56 2.55 -0.78
CA ASP A 4 -7.00 3.33 -1.93
C ASP A 4 -5.80 4.05 -2.53
N LEU A 5 -5.84 4.32 -3.82
CA LEU A 5 -4.80 5.02 -4.56
C LEU A 5 -5.26 6.44 -4.89
N THR A 6 -4.33 7.40 -4.91
CA THR A 6 -4.61 8.81 -5.26
C THR A 6 -5.04 8.96 -6.71
N ARG A 7 -4.68 8.00 -7.56
CA ARG A 7 -5.08 7.85 -8.97
C ARG A 7 -5.03 6.39 -9.39
N ALA A 8 -5.68 6.06 -10.50
CA ALA A 8 -5.54 4.73 -11.10
C ALA A 8 -4.08 4.40 -11.47
N VAL A 9 -3.72 3.13 -11.32
CA VAL A 9 -2.42 2.58 -11.77
C VAL A 9 -2.33 2.64 -13.29
N THR A 10 -1.16 3.05 -13.77
CA THR A 10 -0.78 3.03 -15.18
C THR A 10 0.36 2.04 -15.41
N ASP A 11 0.68 1.75 -16.67
CA ASP A 11 1.80 0.86 -17.00
C ASP A 11 3.13 1.31 -16.38
N SER A 12 3.32 2.63 -16.25
CA SER A 12 4.53 3.20 -15.60
C SER A 12 4.64 2.89 -14.11
N ASP A 13 3.52 2.55 -13.45
CA ASP A 13 3.46 2.22 -12.03
C ASP A 13 3.68 0.72 -11.76
N MET A 14 3.64 -0.12 -12.79
CA MET A 14 3.83 -1.57 -12.64
C MET A 14 5.20 -1.93 -12.06
N ALA A 15 6.23 -1.11 -12.35
CA ALA A 15 7.54 -1.24 -11.72
C ALA A 15 7.51 -1.00 -10.21
N ALA A 16 6.66 -0.10 -9.71
CA ALA A 16 6.47 0.14 -8.28
C ALA A 16 5.81 -1.06 -7.59
N ILE A 17 4.80 -1.66 -8.22
CA ILE A 17 4.12 -2.87 -7.75
C ILE A 17 5.10 -4.05 -7.70
N SER A 18 5.91 -4.22 -8.76
CA SER A 18 6.95 -5.25 -8.80
C SER A 18 7.98 -5.08 -7.68
N ARG A 19 8.44 -3.85 -7.41
CA ARG A 19 9.33 -3.58 -6.26
C ARG A 19 8.69 -3.93 -4.91
N ALA A 20 7.40 -3.66 -4.75
CA ALA A 20 6.69 -3.97 -3.50
C ALA A 20 6.64 -5.48 -3.22
N HIS A 21 6.54 -6.33 -4.25
CA HIS A 21 6.65 -7.78 -4.06
C HIS A 21 8.00 -8.24 -3.49
N GLY A 22 9.06 -7.45 -3.64
CA GLY A 22 10.38 -7.73 -3.07
C GLY A 22 10.54 -7.27 -1.61
N VAL A 23 9.55 -6.59 -1.03
CA VAL A 23 9.62 -6.12 0.35
C VAL A 23 9.44 -7.30 1.30
N TYR A 24 10.46 -7.54 2.12
CA TYR A 24 10.41 -8.59 3.12
C TYR A 24 9.26 -8.40 4.10
N GLY A 25 8.43 -9.43 4.26
CA GLY A 25 7.24 -9.40 5.10
C GLY A 25 5.94 -9.07 4.35
N LEU A 26 6.00 -8.57 3.10
CA LEU A 26 4.81 -8.55 2.23
C LEU A 26 4.63 -9.93 1.59
N THR A 27 3.48 -10.55 1.81
CA THR A 27 3.16 -11.88 1.28
C THR A 27 2.33 -11.79 0.01
N ARG A 28 1.53 -10.73 -0.14
CA ARG A 28 0.76 -10.48 -1.35
C ARG A 28 0.61 -8.99 -1.61
N VAL A 29 0.89 -8.58 -2.84
CA VAL A 29 0.55 -7.26 -3.39
C VAL A 29 -0.35 -7.51 -4.60
N LYS A 30 -1.62 -7.09 -4.54
CA LYS A 30 -2.58 -7.34 -5.62
C LYS A 30 -3.32 -6.06 -5.98
N LEU A 31 -3.19 -5.61 -7.22
CA LEU A 31 -4.02 -4.57 -7.79
C LEU A 31 -5.47 -5.08 -7.96
N LEU A 32 -6.45 -4.29 -7.52
CA LEU A 32 -7.86 -4.61 -7.74
C LEU A 32 -8.30 -4.23 -9.16
N PRO A 33 -9.36 -4.86 -9.71
CA PRO A 33 -9.79 -4.64 -11.11
C PRO A 33 -10.16 -3.19 -11.44
N THR A 34 -10.53 -2.40 -10.44
CA THR A 34 -10.83 -0.97 -10.56
C THR A 34 -9.59 -0.11 -10.80
N LEU A 35 -8.39 -0.66 -10.62
CA LEU A 35 -7.07 -0.01 -10.73
C LEU A 35 -6.84 1.15 -9.76
N ASP A 36 -7.79 1.45 -8.87
CA ASP A 36 -7.76 2.55 -7.90
C ASP A 36 -7.43 2.09 -6.48
N SER A 37 -7.17 0.80 -6.29
CA SER A 37 -7.03 0.19 -4.98
C SER A 37 -6.11 -1.02 -5.04
N ILE A 38 -5.34 -1.25 -3.98
CA ILE A 38 -4.49 -2.44 -3.82
C ILE A 38 -4.86 -3.22 -2.57
N ARG A 39 -4.84 -4.54 -2.68
CA ARG A 39 -4.94 -5.46 -1.56
C ARG A 39 -3.55 -5.93 -1.15
N ILE A 40 -3.25 -5.79 0.13
CA ILE A 40 -2.01 -6.19 0.76
C ILE A 40 -2.27 -7.29 1.78
N GLU A 41 -1.49 -8.35 1.70
CA GLU A 41 -1.32 -9.35 2.75
C GLU A 41 0.14 -9.28 3.23
N TYR A 42 0.32 -9.36 4.54
CA TYR A 42 1.63 -9.22 5.17
C TYR A 42 1.74 -10.13 6.40
N ASP A 43 2.98 -10.44 6.76
CA ASP A 43 3.32 -11.16 7.99
C ASP A 43 3.34 -10.17 9.17
N ALA A 44 2.31 -10.24 10.02
CA ALA A 44 2.16 -9.35 11.17
C ALA A 44 3.21 -9.57 12.28
N SER A 45 3.98 -10.66 12.23
CA SER A 45 5.16 -10.83 13.10
C SER A 45 6.36 -9.98 12.65
N ARG A 46 6.31 -9.44 11.41
CA ARG A 46 7.42 -8.70 10.77
C ARG A 46 7.09 -7.24 10.49
N LEU A 47 5.86 -6.96 10.11
CA LEU A 47 5.43 -5.63 9.70
C LEU A 47 4.23 -5.18 10.52
N THR A 48 4.20 -3.89 10.81
CA THR A 48 2.99 -3.18 11.28
C THR A 48 2.29 -2.56 10.07
N GLU A 49 1.03 -2.15 10.23
CA GLU A 49 0.30 -1.42 9.17
C GLU A 49 1.04 -0.15 8.73
N ALA A 50 1.62 0.60 9.67
CA ALA A 50 2.41 1.79 9.38
C ALA A 50 3.69 1.47 8.58
N SER A 51 4.36 0.34 8.89
CA SER A 51 5.52 -0.12 8.11
C SER A 51 5.13 -0.58 6.70
N VAL A 52 3.96 -1.22 6.55
CA VAL A 52 3.40 -1.55 5.23
C VAL A 52 3.16 -0.27 4.43
N GLU A 53 2.48 0.72 5.01
CA GLU A 53 2.21 2.02 4.36
C GLU A 53 3.51 2.68 3.88
N ASN A 54 4.50 2.78 4.78
CA ASN A 54 5.81 3.35 4.46
C ASN A 54 6.54 2.57 3.34
N ALA A 55 6.45 1.24 3.31
CA ALA A 55 7.04 0.44 2.26
C ALA A 55 6.40 0.72 0.90
N LEU A 56 5.07 0.82 0.84
CA LEU A 56 4.33 1.13 -0.39
C LEU A 56 4.72 2.50 -0.94
N VAL A 57 4.81 3.52 -0.08
CA VAL A 57 5.26 4.86 -0.46
C VAL A 57 6.71 4.83 -0.98
N ARG A 58 7.61 4.10 -0.29
CA ARG A 58 9.02 3.96 -0.73
C ARG A 58 9.17 3.23 -2.07
N CYS A 59 8.29 2.28 -2.36
CA CYS A 59 8.25 1.61 -3.66
C CYS A 59 7.72 2.52 -4.78
N GLY A 60 7.09 3.66 -4.44
CA GLY A 60 6.50 4.61 -5.37
C GLY A 60 5.03 4.33 -5.68
N ILE A 61 4.34 3.55 -4.85
CA ILE A 61 2.91 3.27 -5.04
C ILE A 61 2.10 4.47 -4.54
N PRO A 62 1.18 5.03 -5.36
CA PRO A 62 0.48 6.27 -5.04
C PRO A 62 -0.71 6.02 -4.09
N ILE A 63 -0.45 5.50 -2.89
CA ILE A 63 -1.51 5.27 -1.90
C ILE A 63 -2.07 6.59 -1.36
N LYS A 64 -3.38 6.67 -1.14
CA LYS A 64 -3.99 7.71 -0.33
C LYS A 64 -3.52 7.51 1.11
N ARG A 65 -2.78 8.49 1.65
CA ARG A 65 -2.51 8.50 3.09
C ARG A 65 -3.86 8.51 3.79
N ARG A 66 -4.09 7.50 4.63
CA ARG A 66 -5.25 7.52 5.50
C ARG A 66 -4.98 8.66 6.46
N GLU A 67 -5.73 9.77 6.37
CA GLU A 67 -5.78 10.70 7.49
C GLU A 67 -6.20 9.84 8.67
N LEU A 68 -5.26 9.56 9.57
CA LEU A 68 -5.59 9.11 10.90
C LEU A 68 -6.69 10.06 11.34
N GLN A 69 -7.89 9.51 11.55
CA GLN A 69 -8.96 10.20 12.22
C GLN A 69 -8.46 10.44 13.64
N LEU A 70 -7.60 11.46 13.79
CA LEU A 70 -7.32 12.16 15.01
C LEU A 70 -8.66 12.81 15.34
N GLY A 71 -9.54 12.01 15.95
CA GLY A 71 -10.69 12.57 16.64
C GLY A 71 -10.16 13.67 17.57
N PRO A 72 -10.87 14.80 17.68
CA PRO A 72 -10.43 15.87 18.54
C PRO A 72 -10.21 15.28 19.93
N SER A 73 -8.99 15.41 20.47
CA SER A 73 -8.78 15.27 21.90
C SER A 73 -9.59 16.38 22.56
N ALA A 74 -10.82 16.04 22.94
CA ALA A 74 -11.65 16.82 23.83
C ALA A 74 -11.12 16.70 25.27
#